data_AF-A0A5E3X218-F1
#
_entry.id   AF-A0A5E3X218-F1
#
_cell.length_a   1.000
_cell.length_b   1.000
_cell.length_c   1.000
_cell.angle_alpha   90.00
_cell.angle_beta   90.00
_cell.angle_gamma   90.00
#
_symmetry.space_group_name_H-M   'P 1'
#
loop_
_entity.id
_entity.type
_entity.pdbx_description
1 polymer ?
#
loop_
_entity_poly.entity_id
_entity_poly.type
_entity_poly.pdbx_seq_one_letter_code
_entity_poly.pdbx_strand_id
1 'polypeptide(L)'
;MPPPPRHKLLADIHDLIRLELENAQFNGSTGALVEVLKSGQSDLRRHGHRATAQSMLRTEGFPHAWAPEEQLLTLADLQATTNSILQDLRGVMLAPPALHNGYLLCDVAAAAIQCAGVANDESGELAVTRSRRSVDFSVAMRGGTCKLKFSMATTPSNEWTRWDTREGGDSLLFGVARMLYGLRPVRPCMMKVRGDLFPRMFALPGGSRPDEDYLREILREYTKVSQLRLDYGNIDYVRRHNFLLAMRDASVMPNVKHLVIKCVDDWPILEFVESRKRHIRERDREVDDVLTAVWETMHTRADGGGVLDVLELEGRCCIPEDHARGLQTLVGRVMVTARCIRSDSASDCDICSWTLA
;
A
#
# COMPACT_ATOMS: atom_id res chain seq x y z
N MET A 1 13.79 11.95 -5.65
CA MET A 1 14.18 10.57 -5.32
C MET A 1 13.56 9.61 -6.34
N PRO A 2 14.33 8.64 -6.82
CA PRO A 2 13.96 7.78 -7.95
C PRO A 2 13.08 6.60 -7.52
N PRO A 3 12.38 5.95 -8.48
CA PRO A 3 11.57 4.76 -8.19
C PRO A 3 12.41 3.61 -7.64
N PRO A 4 11.87 2.68 -6.81
CA PRO A 4 12.65 1.56 -6.35
C PRO A 4 12.92 0.62 -7.53
N PRO A 5 14.04 -0.09 -7.50
CA PRO A 5 14.32 -1.17 -8.41
C PRO A 5 13.26 -2.30 -8.26
N ARG A 6 12.39 -2.49 -9.26
CA ARG A 6 11.51 -3.67 -9.32
C ARG A 6 12.36 -4.93 -9.56
N HIS A 7 12.54 -5.76 -8.55
CA HIS A 7 13.42 -6.94 -8.67
C HIS A 7 12.86 -8.01 -9.62
N LYS A 8 11.53 -8.20 -9.63
CA LYS A 8 10.88 -9.05 -10.64
C LYS A 8 11.14 -8.58 -12.07
N LEU A 9 11.17 -7.26 -12.28
CA LEU A 9 11.50 -6.70 -13.60
C LEU A 9 12.94 -7.03 -14.02
N LEU A 10 13.91 -7.09 -13.09
CA LEU A 10 15.26 -7.54 -13.43
C LEU A 10 15.25 -8.98 -13.95
N ALA A 11 14.49 -9.87 -13.29
CA ALA A 11 14.33 -11.26 -13.73
C ALA A 11 13.62 -11.35 -15.09
N ASP A 12 12.49 -10.64 -15.25
CA ASP A 12 11.72 -10.63 -16.50
C ASP A 12 12.56 -10.11 -17.69
N ILE A 13 13.32 -9.02 -17.48
CA ILE A 13 14.21 -8.46 -18.51
C ILE A 13 15.42 -9.38 -18.76
N HIS A 14 16.01 -9.96 -17.72
CA HIS A 14 17.09 -10.93 -17.85
C HIS A 14 16.66 -12.14 -18.67
N ASP A 15 15.49 -12.70 -18.39
CA ASP A 15 14.96 -13.87 -19.10
C ASP A 15 14.58 -13.55 -20.54
N LEU A 16 14.00 -12.37 -20.79
CA LEU A 16 13.69 -11.91 -22.14
C LEU A 16 14.95 -11.70 -22.99
N ILE A 17 15.98 -11.04 -22.44
CA ILE A 17 17.27 -10.84 -23.13
C ILE A 17 17.95 -12.20 -23.40
N ARG A 18 17.91 -13.12 -22.43
CA ARG A 18 18.49 -14.47 -22.58
C ARG A 18 17.79 -15.26 -23.69
N LEU A 19 16.47 -15.23 -23.73
CA LEU A 19 15.68 -15.91 -24.76
C LEU A 19 16.02 -15.39 -26.16
N GLU A 20 16.08 -14.07 -26.33
CA GLU A 20 16.42 -13.49 -27.63
C GLU A 20 17.88 -13.70 -28.04
N LEU A 21 18.81 -13.81 -27.08
CA LEU A 21 20.18 -14.21 -27.35
C LEU A 21 20.26 -15.64 -27.91
N GLU A 22 19.53 -16.58 -27.30
CA GLU A 22 19.43 -17.97 -27.78
C GLU A 22 18.83 -18.03 -29.19
N ASN A 23 17.76 -17.25 -29.46
CA ASN A 23 17.15 -17.14 -30.77
C ASN A 23 18.11 -16.55 -31.83
N ALA A 24 18.87 -15.52 -31.48
CA ALA A 24 19.85 -14.89 -32.38
C ALA A 24 21.02 -15.83 -32.71
N GLN A 25 21.45 -16.65 -31.75
CA GLN A 25 22.47 -17.69 -31.94
C GLN A 25 22.01 -18.78 -32.91
N PHE A 26 20.73 -19.18 -32.85
CA PHE A 26 20.18 -20.23 -33.69
C PHE A 26 19.81 -19.76 -35.10
N ASN A 27 19.20 -18.57 -35.23
CA ASN A 27 18.63 -18.08 -36.48
C ASN A 27 19.50 -17.02 -37.21
N GLY A 28 20.58 -16.53 -36.58
CA GLY A 28 21.47 -15.51 -37.15
C GLY A 28 20.87 -14.11 -37.28
N SER A 29 19.64 -13.88 -36.81
CA SER A 29 18.93 -12.59 -36.85
C SER A 29 19.19 -11.78 -35.57
N THR A 30 19.64 -10.54 -35.70
CA THR A 30 20.02 -9.65 -34.59
C THR A 30 18.99 -8.58 -34.26
N GLY A 31 18.00 -8.34 -35.13
CA GLY A 31 17.05 -7.23 -35.00
C GLY A 31 16.20 -7.29 -33.72
N ALA A 32 15.66 -8.47 -33.40
CA ALA A 32 14.86 -8.67 -32.19
C ALA A 32 15.69 -8.47 -30.91
N LEU A 33 16.94 -8.95 -30.90
CA LEU A 33 17.87 -8.79 -29.78
C LEU A 33 18.21 -7.31 -29.55
N VAL A 34 18.45 -6.54 -30.62
CA VAL A 34 18.69 -5.09 -30.52
C VAL A 34 17.49 -4.36 -29.91
N GLU A 35 16.27 -4.68 -30.34
CA GLU A 35 15.06 -4.07 -29.81
C GLU A 35 14.81 -4.45 -28.35
N VAL A 36 15.06 -5.71 -27.96
CA VAL A 36 14.94 -6.15 -26.56
C VAL A 36 15.98 -5.48 -25.66
N LEU A 37 17.21 -5.29 -26.12
CA LEU A 37 18.23 -4.53 -25.36
C LEU A 37 17.83 -3.07 -25.15
N LYS A 38 17.33 -2.39 -26.19
CA LYS A 38 16.87 -0.99 -26.11
C LYS A 38 15.63 -0.83 -25.22
N SER A 39 14.62 -1.68 -25.41
CA SER A 39 13.39 -1.67 -24.61
C SER A 39 13.67 -2.03 -23.16
N GLY A 40 14.45 -3.07 -22.89
CA GLY A 40 14.88 -3.46 -21.54
C GLY A 40 15.64 -2.34 -20.83
N GLN A 41 16.55 -1.63 -21.52
CA GLN A 41 17.24 -0.46 -20.96
C GLN A 41 16.25 0.66 -20.58
N SER A 42 15.31 0.95 -21.48
CA SER A 42 14.28 1.97 -21.26
C SER A 42 13.38 1.60 -20.07
N ASP A 43 12.99 0.34 -19.96
CA ASP A 43 12.15 -0.18 -18.89
C ASP A 43 12.88 -0.19 -17.55
N LEU A 44 14.15 -0.60 -17.50
CA LEU A 44 14.99 -0.49 -16.31
C LEU A 44 15.08 0.96 -15.83
N ARG A 45 15.31 1.91 -16.75
CA ARG A 45 15.33 3.34 -16.42
C ARG A 45 13.98 3.84 -15.90
N ARG A 46 12.88 3.42 -16.53
CA ARG A 46 11.50 3.79 -16.17
C ARG A 46 11.09 3.22 -14.81
N HIS A 47 11.62 2.06 -14.44
CA HIS A 47 11.25 1.31 -13.24
C HIS A 47 12.34 1.29 -12.16
N GLY A 48 13.13 2.35 -12.07
CA GLY A 48 13.96 2.62 -10.88
C GLY A 48 15.39 2.08 -10.92
N HIS A 49 15.74 1.29 -11.93
CA HIS A 49 17.07 0.71 -12.11
C HIS A 49 18.00 1.65 -12.90
N ARG A 50 18.03 2.95 -12.56
CA ARG A 50 18.78 3.95 -13.34
C ARG A 50 20.28 3.65 -13.43
N ALA A 51 20.88 3.17 -12.33
CA ALA A 51 22.30 2.79 -12.32
C ALA A 51 22.56 1.60 -13.26
N THR A 52 21.73 0.56 -13.19
CA THR A 52 21.81 -0.62 -14.07
C THR A 52 21.55 -0.24 -15.53
N ALA A 53 20.54 0.58 -15.80
CA ALA A 53 20.22 1.08 -17.14
C ALA A 53 21.33 1.97 -17.72
N GLN A 54 22.08 2.68 -16.86
CA GLN A 54 23.25 3.45 -17.26
C GLN A 54 24.48 2.56 -17.46
N SER A 55 24.62 1.48 -16.68
CA SER A 55 25.66 0.46 -16.87
C SER A 55 25.51 -0.19 -18.25
N MET A 56 24.29 -0.62 -18.62
CA MET A 56 24.00 -1.18 -19.94
C MET A 56 24.39 -0.23 -21.08
N LEU A 57 24.07 1.05 -20.97
CA LEU A 57 24.45 2.06 -21.97
C LEU A 57 25.96 2.28 -22.08
N ARG A 58 26.71 1.95 -21.03
CA ARG A 58 28.17 2.08 -21.00
C ARG A 58 28.89 0.80 -21.42
N THR A 59 28.17 -0.32 -21.54
CA THR A 59 28.73 -1.56 -22.07
C THR A 59 29.17 -1.31 -23.52
N GLU A 60 30.43 -1.62 -23.80
CA GLU A 60 30.98 -1.52 -25.14
C GLU A 60 30.15 -2.36 -26.12
N GLY A 61 29.79 -1.80 -27.27
CA GLY A 61 28.94 -2.49 -28.25
C GLY A 61 27.43 -2.43 -27.96
N PHE A 62 26.96 -1.62 -27.00
CA PHE A 62 25.52 -1.43 -26.78
C PHE A 62 24.84 -0.73 -27.98
N PRO A 63 23.68 -1.20 -28.48
CA PRO A 63 23.01 -0.59 -29.62
C PRO A 63 22.31 0.73 -29.25
N HIS A 64 22.96 1.86 -29.51
CA HIS A 64 22.41 3.19 -29.27
C HIS A 64 21.36 3.60 -30.32
N ALA A 65 20.32 4.31 -29.89
CA ALA A 65 19.28 4.83 -30.79
C ALA A 65 19.76 5.93 -31.74
N TRP A 66 20.95 6.49 -31.49
CA TRP A 66 21.60 7.57 -32.24
C TRP A 66 22.87 7.11 -32.95
N ALA A 67 23.19 5.82 -32.90
CA ALA A 67 24.26 5.25 -33.72
C ALA A 67 23.77 5.17 -35.18
N PRO A 68 24.61 5.56 -36.18
CA PRO A 68 24.27 5.37 -37.58
C PRO A 68 24.06 3.88 -37.88
N GLU A 69 23.09 3.55 -38.75
CA GLU A 69 22.80 2.16 -39.19
C GLU A 69 24.04 1.42 -39.73
N GLU A 70 25.08 2.16 -40.11
CA GLU A 70 26.36 1.66 -40.62
C GLU A 70 27.31 1.12 -39.54
N GLN A 71 27.06 1.37 -38.24
CA GLN A 71 27.68 0.60 -37.14
C GLN A 71 26.90 -0.71 -36.94
N LEU A 72 26.95 -1.58 -37.94
CA LEU A 72 26.45 -2.95 -37.83
C LEU A 72 27.36 -3.70 -36.85
N LEU A 73 26.94 -3.78 -35.59
CA LEU A 73 27.53 -4.69 -34.61
C LEU A 73 27.52 -6.09 -35.21
N THR A 74 28.68 -6.75 -35.25
CA THR A 74 28.70 -8.14 -35.69
C THR A 74 27.88 -8.98 -34.71
N LEU A 75 27.35 -10.13 -35.17
CA LEU A 75 26.63 -11.04 -34.28
C LEU A 75 27.51 -11.44 -33.07
N ALA A 76 28.82 -11.60 -33.28
CA ALA A 76 29.77 -11.91 -32.21
C ALA A 76 29.89 -10.76 -31.18
N ASP A 77 29.97 -9.51 -31.64
CA ASP A 77 30.05 -8.35 -30.74
C ASP A 77 28.75 -8.16 -29.94
N LEU A 78 27.60 -8.34 -30.60
CA LEU A 78 26.30 -8.25 -29.95
C LEU A 78 26.11 -9.38 -28.92
N GLN A 79 26.58 -10.59 -29.21
CA GLN A 79 26.57 -11.70 -28.25
C GLN A 79 27.48 -11.42 -27.04
N ALA A 80 28.69 -10.91 -27.26
CA ALA A 80 29.61 -10.56 -26.18
C ALA A 80 29.01 -9.47 -25.27
N THR A 81 28.47 -8.41 -25.88
CA THR A 81 27.76 -7.31 -25.18
C THR A 81 26.58 -7.84 -24.37
N THR A 82 25.73 -8.67 -24.99
CA THR A 82 24.54 -9.22 -24.34
C THR A 82 24.90 -10.12 -23.16
N ASN A 83 25.93 -10.96 -23.30
CA ASN A 83 26.42 -11.81 -22.21
C ASN A 83 26.95 -10.98 -21.04
N SER A 84 27.68 -9.88 -21.31
CA SER A 84 28.14 -8.95 -20.26
C SER A 84 26.95 -8.31 -19.53
N ILE A 85 25.93 -7.86 -20.27
CA ILE A 85 24.71 -7.29 -19.68
C ILE A 85 23.95 -8.31 -18.83
N LEU A 86 23.83 -9.56 -19.29
CA LEU A 86 23.19 -10.63 -18.52
C LEU A 86 23.95 -10.94 -17.23
N GLN A 87 25.29 -10.92 -17.25
CA GLN A 87 26.11 -11.08 -16.06
C GLN A 87 25.91 -9.92 -15.06
N ASP A 88 25.90 -8.69 -15.54
CA ASP A 88 25.64 -7.51 -14.71
C ASP A 88 24.23 -7.56 -14.08
N LEU A 89 23.21 -7.91 -14.87
CA LEU A 89 21.84 -8.07 -14.38
C LEU A 89 21.76 -9.15 -13.30
N ARG A 90 22.42 -10.30 -13.50
CA ARG A 90 22.50 -11.36 -12.49
C ARG A 90 23.21 -10.88 -11.21
N GLY A 91 24.27 -10.10 -11.33
CA GLY A 91 24.96 -9.50 -10.18
C GLY A 91 24.04 -8.58 -9.38
N VAL A 92 23.25 -7.75 -10.05
CA VAL A 92 22.26 -6.86 -9.39
C VAL A 92 21.10 -7.66 -8.78
N MET A 93 20.65 -8.75 -9.42
CA MET A 93 19.61 -9.63 -8.88
C MET A 93 20.04 -10.35 -7.59
N LEU A 94 21.33 -10.64 -7.45
CA LEU A 94 21.91 -11.27 -6.26
C LEU A 94 22.26 -10.26 -5.15
N ALA A 95 22.32 -8.97 -5.48
CA ALA A 95 22.58 -7.92 -4.52
C ALA A 95 21.34 -7.70 -3.61
N PRO A 96 21.53 -7.34 -2.33
CA PRO A 96 20.43 -6.94 -1.48
C PRO A 96 19.69 -5.72 -2.08
N PRO A 97 18.37 -5.59 -1.85
CA PRO A 97 17.59 -4.50 -2.41
C PRO A 97 18.23 -3.14 -2.12
N ALA A 98 18.30 -2.27 -3.13
CA ALA A 98 18.88 -0.94 -2.96
C ALA A 98 18.23 -0.20 -1.79
N LEU A 99 19.06 0.40 -0.93
CA LEU A 99 18.60 1.17 0.22
C LEU A 99 17.67 2.30 -0.24
N HIS A 100 16.41 2.22 0.15
CA HIS A 100 15.43 3.26 -0.12
C HIS A 100 15.46 4.32 1.00
N ASN A 101 14.98 5.54 0.76
CA ASN A 101 14.97 6.63 1.76
C ASN A 101 14.18 6.32 3.07
N GLY A 102 13.49 5.19 3.12
CA GLY A 102 12.93 4.68 4.36
C GLY A 102 14.00 4.29 5.38
N TYR A 103 15.20 3.88 4.94
CA TYR A 103 16.36 3.62 5.81
C TYR A 103 16.83 4.89 6.51
N LEU A 104 17.00 6.00 5.77
CA LEU A 104 17.33 7.29 6.38
C LEU A 104 16.24 7.75 7.35
N LEU A 105 14.96 7.57 7.00
CA LEU A 105 13.86 7.87 7.91
C LEU A 105 13.90 6.99 9.17
N CYS A 106 14.28 5.72 9.04
CA CYS A 106 14.49 4.79 10.15
C CYS A 106 15.56 5.33 11.10
N ASP A 107 16.70 5.78 10.58
CA ASP A 107 17.78 6.34 11.39
C ASP A 107 17.35 7.63 12.10
N VAL A 108 16.66 8.52 11.38
CA VAL A 108 16.11 9.77 11.93
C VAL A 108 15.08 9.49 13.03
N ALA A 109 14.15 8.56 12.80
CA ALA A 109 13.13 8.18 13.77
C ALA A 109 13.76 7.54 15.00
N ALA A 110 14.71 6.60 14.82
CA ALA A 110 15.43 5.97 15.92
C ALA A 110 16.20 7.00 16.76
N ALA A 111 16.94 7.91 16.12
CA ALA A 111 17.65 8.97 16.81
C ALA A 111 16.69 9.91 17.56
N ALA A 112 15.56 10.29 16.96
CA ALA A 112 14.57 11.15 17.60
C ALA A 112 13.95 10.49 18.85
N ILE A 113 13.64 9.19 18.79
CA ILE A 113 13.11 8.42 19.93
C ILE A 113 14.16 8.33 21.04
N GLN A 114 15.42 8.06 20.68
CA GLN A 114 16.53 7.98 21.63
C GLN A 114 16.76 9.33 22.33
N CYS A 115 16.79 10.44 21.58
CA CYS A 115 16.93 11.80 22.13
C CYS A 115 15.74 12.19 23.03
N ALA A 116 14.53 11.72 22.71
CA ALA A 116 13.35 11.97 23.51
C ALA A 116 13.31 11.15 24.81
N GLY A 117 14.25 10.21 25.01
CA GLY A 117 14.32 9.34 26.17
C GLY A 117 13.11 8.40 26.27
N VAL A 118 12.48 8.07 25.13
CA VAL A 118 11.31 7.21 25.08
C VAL A 118 11.75 5.77 25.34
N ALA A 119 11.22 5.16 26.42
CA ALA A 119 11.53 3.77 26.74
C ALA A 119 10.77 2.81 25.82
N ASN A 120 11.31 1.61 25.62
CA ASN A 120 10.76 0.60 24.71
C ASN A 120 9.32 0.14 25.05
N ASP A 121 8.87 0.37 26.28
CA ASP A 121 7.55 -0.04 26.77
C ASP A 121 6.54 1.12 26.84
N GLU A 122 6.94 2.34 26.45
CA GLU A 122 6.01 3.46 26.40
C GLU A 122 5.00 3.31 25.27
N SER A 123 3.72 3.58 25.57
CA SER A 123 2.65 3.52 24.59
C SER A 123 2.80 4.64 23.54
N GLY A 124 2.75 4.22 22.28
CA GLY A 124 2.88 5.07 21.11
C GLY A 124 1.70 4.96 20.16
N GLU A 125 1.32 6.08 19.57
CA GLU A 125 0.28 6.14 18.55
C GLU A 125 0.88 6.57 17.21
N LEU A 126 0.54 5.85 16.14
CA LEU A 126 0.84 6.25 14.77
C LEU A 126 -0.47 6.54 14.03
N ALA A 127 -0.67 7.80 13.65
CA ALA A 127 -1.79 8.24 12.84
C ALA A 127 -1.34 8.47 11.39
N VAL A 128 -1.98 7.80 10.43
CA VAL A 128 -1.81 8.00 9.00
C VAL A 128 -3.08 8.66 8.46
N THR A 129 -2.95 9.87 7.93
CA THR A 129 -4.07 10.65 7.41
C THR A 129 -3.82 10.99 5.96
N ARG A 130 -4.72 10.57 5.07
CA ARG A 130 -4.68 11.00 3.68
C ARG A 130 -5.35 12.36 3.53
N SER A 131 -4.70 13.25 2.79
CA SER A 131 -5.25 14.51 2.31
C SER A 131 -5.30 14.53 0.77
N ARG A 132 -5.87 15.58 0.18
CA ARG A 132 -5.90 15.76 -1.28
C ARG A 132 -4.49 15.85 -1.89
N ARG A 133 -3.51 16.34 -1.13
CA ARG A 133 -2.16 16.69 -1.61
C ARG A 133 -1.03 16.02 -0.83
N SER A 134 -1.34 15.14 0.12
CA SER A 134 -0.34 14.45 0.91
C SER A 134 -0.89 13.19 1.58
N VAL A 135 0.01 12.33 2.04
CA VAL A 135 -0.26 11.38 3.12
C VAL A 135 0.59 11.79 4.30
N ASP A 136 -0.06 12.13 5.40
CA ASP A 136 0.58 12.61 6.61
C ASP A 136 0.70 11.49 7.64
N PHE A 137 1.86 11.37 8.24
CA PHE A 137 2.19 10.42 9.30
C PHE A 137 2.49 11.22 10.55
N SER A 138 1.71 11.02 11.60
CA SER A 138 1.88 11.69 12.89
C SER A 138 2.09 10.62 13.95
N VAL A 139 3.21 10.72 14.65
CA VAL A 139 3.55 9.87 15.77
C VAL A 139 3.37 10.68 17.04
N ALA A 140 2.72 10.09 18.04
CA ALA A 140 2.60 10.64 19.38
C ALA A 140 3.08 9.60 20.40
N MET A 141 4.05 9.97 21.23
CA MET A 141 4.56 9.15 22.34
C MET A 141 4.34 9.89 23.67
N ARG A 142 4.42 9.18 24.80
CA ARG A 142 4.33 9.76 26.16
C ARG A 142 3.05 10.56 26.39
N GLY A 143 1.91 10.01 25.99
CA GLY A 143 0.62 10.72 26.06
C GLY A 143 0.57 11.97 25.17
N GLY A 144 1.42 12.06 24.16
CA GLY A 144 1.45 13.14 23.18
C GLY A 144 2.42 14.29 23.49
N THR A 145 3.29 14.18 24.51
CA THR A 145 4.31 15.21 24.76
C THR A 145 5.40 15.21 23.69
N CYS A 146 5.71 14.03 23.13
CA CYS A 146 6.68 13.87 22.06
C CYS A 146 5.93 13.57 20.76
N LYS A 147 6.10 14.45 19.75
CA LYS A 147 5.41 14.30 18.47
C LYS A 147 6.41 14.35 17.33
N LEU A 148 6.28 13.42 16.39
CA LEU A 148 6.96 13.48 15.10
C LEU A 148 5.90 13.57 14.02
N LYS A 149 6.13 14.44 13.03
CA LYS A 149 5.23 14.57 11.88
C LYS A 149 6.04 14.49 10.61
N PHE A 150 5.64 13.59 9.73
CA PHE A 150 6.18 13.45 8.40
C PHE A 150 5.05 13.55 7.39
N SER A 151 5.34 14.11 6.22
CA SER A 151 4.34 14.25 5.17
C SER A 151 4.93 13.81 3.85
N MET A 152 4.23 12.91 3.18
CA MET A 152 4.51 12.52 1.81
C MET A 152 3.62 13.37 0.90
N ALA A 153 4.13 14.50 0.41
CA ALA A 153 3.40 15.36 -0.49
C ALA A 153 3.22 14.71 -1.88
N THR A 154 2.07 14.92 -2.52
CA THR A 154 1.71 14.39 -3.85
C THR A 154 1.75 15.50 -4.91
N THR A 155 2.83 16.28 -4.93
CA THR A 155 3.05 17.33 -5.95
C THR A 155 3.59 16.73 -7.26
N PRO A 156 3.37 17.39 -8.42
CA PRO A 156 3.90 16.92 -9.71
C PRO A 156 5.44 16.84 -9.78
N SER A 157 6.14 17.57 -8.91
CA SER A 157 7.60 17.55 -8.78
C SER A 157 8.10 16.45 -7.84
N ASN A 158 7.20 15.77 -7.14
CA ASN A 158 7.54 14.68 -6.25
C ASN A 158 7.58 13.37 -7.01
N GLU A 159 8.12 12.39 -6.31
CA GLU A 159 8.63 11.14 -6.86
C GLU A 159 7.57 10.05 -6.91
N TRP A 160 6.51 10.29 -6.15
CA TRP A 160 5.33 9.47 -6.06
C TRP A 160 4.35 9.97 -7.10
N THR A 161 3.86 9.04 -7.92
CA THR A 161 2.86 9.38 -8.93
C THR A 161 1.64 10.00 -8.25
N ARG A 162 1.18 11.11 -8.80
CA ARG A 162 -0.09 11.70 -8.37
C ARG A 162 -1.21 10.68 -8.59
N TRP A 163 -2.15 10.59 -7.65
CA TRP A 163 -3.18 9.54 -7.63
C TRP A 163 -4.09 9.52 -8.87
N ASP A 164 -4.11 10.61 -9.64
CA ASP A 164 -4.86 10.84 -10.86
C ASP A 164 -4.06 10.60 -12.15
N THR A 165 -2.73 10.51 -12.09
CA THR A 165 -1.85 10.37 -13.27
C THR A 165 -1.20 9.00 -13.37
N ARG A 166 -1.21 8.38 -14.56
CA ARG A 166 -0.61 7.06 -14.84
C ARG A 166 0.88 7.11 -15.24
N GLU A 167 1.51 8.29 -15.23
CA GLU A 167 2.83 8.49 -15.83
C GLU A 167 3.89 8.88 -14.80
N GLY A 168 4.95 8.07 -14.69
CA GLY A 168 6.29 8.56 -14.35
C GLY A 168 6.75 8.59 -12.88
N GLY A 169 6.16 7.84 -11.94
CA GLY A 169 6.61 7.84 -10.53
C GLY A 169 6.34 6.54 -9.77
N ASP A 170 6.68 6.54 -8.49
CA ASP A 170 6.39 5.45 -7.54
C ASP A 170 4.90 5.32 -7.25
N SER A 171 4.44 4.11 -6.94
CA SER A 171 3.08 3.95 -6.44
C SER A 171 2.96 4.60 -5.06
N LEU A 172 1.81 5.19 -4.79
CA LEU A 172 1.50 5.72 -3.47
C LEU A 172 1.59 4.62 -2.40
N LEU A 173 1.25 3.37 -2.76
CA LEU A 173 1.39 2.20 -1.89
C LEU A 173 2.81 2.04 -1.39
N PHE A 174 3.75 2.05 -2.33
CA PHE A 174 5.14 1.82 -2.06
C PHE A 174 5.72 2.99 -1.24
N GLY A 175 5.30 4.22 -1.52
CA GLY A 175 5.65 5.38 -0.69
C GLY A 175 5.15 5.26 0.75
N VAL A 176 3.88 4.87 0.93
CA VAL A 176 3.32 4.60 2.27
C VAL A 176 4.09 3.47 2.95
N ALA A 177 4.39 2.37 2.27
CA ALA A 177 5.14 1.26 2.83
C ALA A 177 6.55 1.69 3.27
N ARG A 178 7.25 2.52 2.49
CA ARG A 178 8.55 3.08 2.87
C ARG A 178 8.50 4.03 4.06
N MET A 179 7.44 4.83 4.14
CA MET A 179 7.20 5.68 5.31
C MET A 179 6.97 4.83 6.55
N LEU A 180 6.14 3.79 6.44
CA LEU A 180 5.91 2.84 7.53
C LEU A 180 7.18 2.07 7.90
N TYR A 181 8.00 1.66 6.93
CA TYR A 181 9.30 1.06 7.21
C TYR A 181 10.18 2.01 8.02
N GLY A 182 10.30 3.27 7.60
CA GLY A 182 11.11 4.25 8.31
C GLY A 182 10.57 4.60 9.70
N LEU A 183 9.28 4.42 9.94
CA LEU A 183 8.66 4.65 11.25
C LEU A 183 8.64 3.40 12.15
N ARG A 184 9.18 2.26 11.70
CA ARG A 184 9.24 1.03 12.52
C ARG A 184 9.90 1.23 13.90
N PRO A 185 10.92 2.09 14.11
CA PRO A 185 11.54 2.23 15.43
C PRO A 185 10.58 2.79 16.48
N VAL A 186 9.50 3.46 16.06
CA VAL A 186 8.45 4.00 16.95
C VAL A 186 7.72 2.91 17.70
N ARG A 187 7.56 1.72 17.09
CA ARG A 187 6.87 0.56 17.67
C ARG A 187 5.53 0.92 18.34
N PRO A 188 4.61 1.58 17.62
CA PRO A 188 3.36 2.03 18.21
C PRO A 188 2.52 0.86 18.72
N CYS A 189 1.80 1.06 19.82
CA CYS A 189 0.79 0.11 20.31
C CYS A 189 -0.57 0.33 19.64
N MET A 190 -0.82 1.54 19.12
CA MET A 190 -2.03 1.88 18.39
C MET A 190 -1.69 2.47 17.02
N MET A 191 -2.40 2.02 15.99
CA MET A 191 -2.37 2.64 14.66
C MET A 191 -3.74 3.19 14.29
N LYS A 192 -3.80 4.42 13.81
CA LYS A 192 -5.02 5.06 13.30
C LYS A 192 -4.84 5.41 11.84
N VAL A 193 -5.72 4.93 10.98
CA VAL A 193 -5.73 5.24 9.55
C VAL A 193 -7.02 5.99 9.23
N ARG A 194 -6.90 7.23 8.75
CA ARG A 194 -8.04 8.06 8.35
C ARG A 194 -8.14 8.15 6.83
N GLY A 195 -9.29 7.73 6.31
CA GLY A 195 -9.55 7.52 4.89
C GLY A 195 -8.91 6.23 4.37
N ASP A 196 -9.29 5.81 3.17
CA ASP A 196 -8.53 4.76 2.46
C ASP A 196 -7.29 5.41 1.81
N LEU A 197 -6.11 4.95 2.22
CA LEU A 197 -4.81 5.43 1.73
C LEU A 197 -4.63 5.15 0.23
N PHE A 198 -5.45 4.27 -0.36
CA PHE A 198 -5.15 3.61 -1.61
C PHE A 198 -6.26 3.75 -2.66
N PRO A 199 -6.32 4.84 -3.46
CA PRO A 199 -7.17 4.88 -4.64
C PRO A 199 -6.74 3.80 -5.66
N ARG A 200 -7.62 2.83 -5.96
CA ARG A 200 -7.56 1.93 -7.15
C ARG A 200 -6.40 0.90 -7.21
N MET A 201 -5.88 0.42 -6.08
CA MET A 201 -4.72 -0.48 -6.13
C MET A 201 -5.09 -1.96 -6.23
N PHE A 202 -6.08 -2.40 -5.47
CA PHE A 202 -6.61 -3.77 -5.53
C PHE A 202 -7.63 -3.93 -6.68
N ALA A 203 -7.22 -3.68 -7.92
CA ALA A 203 -8.07 -3.88 -9.09
C ALA A 203 -7.63 -5.12 -9.89
N LEU A 204 -8.55 -6.09 -9.93
CA LEU A 204 -8.67 -7.30 -10.76
C LEU A 204 -8.08 -8.61 -10.19
N PRO A 205 -8.80 -9.73 -10.31
CA PRO A 205 -8.28 -11.07 -9.99
C PRO A 205 -7.23 -11.45 -11.04
N GLY A 206 -5.98 -11.68 -10.63
CA GLY A 206 -4.91 -12.07 -11.56
C GLY A 206 -3.46 -11.77 -11.20
N GLY A 207 -3.14 -11.29 -10.00
CA GLY A 207 -1.75 -11.26 -9.51
C GLY A 207 -1.54 -10.29 -8.35
N SER A 208 -0.88 -10.75 -7.29
CA SER A 208 -0.41 -9.84 -6.25
C SER A 208 0.55 -8.83 -6.88
N ARG A 209 0.37 -7.55 -6.55
CA ARG A 209 1.30 -6.51 -7.00
C ARG A 209 2.46 -6.48 -6.00
N PRO A 210 3.74 -6.44 -6.44
CA PRO A 210 4.90 -6.39 -5.56
C PRO A 210 4.82 -5.32 -4.44
N ASP A 211 4.16 -4.20 -4.71
CA ASP A 211 3.96 -3.12 -3.74
C ASP A 211 2.99 -3.51 -2.60
N GLU A 212 1.99 -4.37 -2.90
CA GLU A 212 1.05 -4.91 -1.89
C GLU A 212 1.76 -5.90 -0.98
N ASP A 213 2.57 -6.78 -1.55
CA ASP A 213 3.35 -7.76 -0.78
C ASP A 213 4.39 -7.06 0.09
N TYR A 214 5.04 -6.01 -0.44
CA TYR A 214 5.96 -5.18 0.35
C TYR A 214 5.23 -4.45 1.48
N LEU A 215 4.06 -3.83 1.23
CA LEU A 215 3.28 -3.24 2.32
C LEU A 215 2.96 -4.28 3.39
N ARG A 216 2.49 -5.48 3.01
CA ARG A 216 2.17 -6.55 3.96
C ARG A 216 3.39 -6.96 4.77
N GLU A 217 4.54 -7.13 4.13
CA GLU A 217 5.81 -7.43 4.80
C GLU A 217 6.15 -6.37 5.86
N ILE A 218 6.07 -5.08 5.49
CA ILE A 218 6.30 -4.00 6.46
C ILE A 218 5.28 -4.04 7.60
N LEU A 219 4.00 -4.26 7.31
CA LEU A 219 2.96 -4.34 8.34
C LEU A 219 3.11 -5.57 9.25
N ARG A 220 3.76 -6.65 8.81
CA ARG A 220 4.13 -7.79 9.68
C ARG A 220 5.15 -7.40 10.75
N GLU A 221 6.02 -6.41 10.46
CA GLU A 221 7.01 -5.92 11.44
C GLU A 221 6.38 -5.12 12.59
N TYR A 222 5.14 -4.62 12.43
CA TYR A 222 4.39 -3.85 13.43
C TYR A 222 3.78 -4.73 14.53
N THR A 223 4.61 -5.56 15.15
CA THR A 223 4.21 -6.56 16.17
C THR A 223 3.73 -5.97 17.49
N LYS A 224 4.00 -4.70 17.79
CA LYS A 224 3.52 -4.05 19.02
C LYS A 224 2.10 -3.50 18.89
N VAL A 225 1.57 -3.37 17.67
CA VAL A 225 0.23 -2.82 17.44
C VAL A 225 -0.80 -3.82 17.94
N SER A 226 -1.48 -3.47 19.04
CA SER A 226 -2.58 -4.24 19.61
C SER A 226 -3.95 -3.67 19.21
N GLN A 227 -3.99 -2.39 18.85
CA GLN A 227 -5.22 -1.69 18.44
C GLN A 227 -5.05 -1.01 17.08
N LEU A 228 -5.98 -1.28 16.17
CA LEU A 228 -6.06 -0.65 14.86
C LEU A 228 -7.38 0.10 14.73
N ARG A 229 -7.33 1.39 14.37
CA ARG A 229 -8.51 2.21 14.11
C ARG A 229 -8.56 2.64 12.65
N LEU A 230 -9.62 2.26 11.95
CA LEU A 230 -9.88 2.61 10.56
C LEU A 230 -11.06 3.58 10.51
N ASP A 231 -10.79 4.81 10.08
CA ASP A 231 -11.80 5.86 9.96
C ASP A 231 -12.20 6.05 8.50
N TYR A 232 -13.33 5.44 8.14
CA TYR A 232 -13.98 5.58 6.84
C TYR A 232 -15.05 6.67 6.83
N GLY A 233 -15.17 7.47 7.89
CA GLY A 233 -16.15 8.55 7.96
C GLY A 233 -15.93 9.66 6.93
N ASN A 234 -14.66 9.89 6.58
CA ASN A 234 -14.23 10.94 5.66
C ASN A 234 -13.83 10.36 4.29
N ILE A 235 -14.82 10.04 3.45
CA ILE A 235 -14.64 9.46 2.10
C ILE A 235 -14.65 10.57 1.04
N ASP A 236 -13.73 11.53 1.14
CA ASP A 236 -13.75 12.64 0.16
C ASP A 236 -13.45 12.16 -1.28
N TYR A 237 -12.78 11.01 -1.51
CA TYR A 237 -12.31 10.67 -2.88
C TYR A 237 -12.23 9.19 -3.30
N VAL A 238 -12.48 8.18 -2.45
CA VAL A 238 -12.40 6.75 -2.87
C VAL A 238 -13.30 5.84 -2.04
N ARG A 239 -14.28 5.19 -2.69
CA ARG A 239 -15.13 4.14 -2.12
C ARG A 239 -14.44 2.76 -2.16
N ARG A 240 -13.39 2.55 -1.35
CA ARG A 240 -12.73 1.24 -1.18
C ARG A 240 -12.22 1.09 0.26
N HIS A 241 -11.93 -0.16 0.63
CA HIS A 241 -11.50 -0.57 1.98
C HIS A 241 -10.13 -1.26 1.93
N ASN A 242 -9.22 -0.73 1.12
CA ASN A 242 -8.00 -1.42 0.71
C ASN A 242 -7.00 -1.65 1.86
N PHE A 243 -6.94 -0.75 2.84
CA PHE A 243 -6.16 -1.01 4.06
C PHE A 243 -6.75 -2.17 4.87
N LEU A 244 -8.09 -2.26 4.96
CA LEU A 244 -8.77 -3.40 5.58
C LEU A 244 -8.51 -4.70 4.78
N LEU A 245 -8.47 -4.65 3.45
CA LEU A 245 -8.10 -5.81 2.63
C LEU A 245 -6.68 -6.32 2.93
N ALA A 246 -5.74 -5.44 3.29
CA ALA A 246 -4.39 -5.85 3.70
C ALA A 246 -4.42 -6.69 5.00
N MET A 247 -5.40 -6.47 5.87
CA MET A 247 -5.58 -7.19 7.14
C MET A 247 -6.21 -8.60 7.00
N ARG A 248 -6.62 -8.99 5.78
CA ARG A 248 -7.12 -10.35 5.48
C ARG A 248 -6.10 -11.43 5.85
N ASP A 249 -4.83 -11.14 5.62
CA ASP A 249 -3.73 -12.02 5.99
C ASP A 249 -3.51 -11.95 7.50
N ALA A 250 -3.67 -13.07 8.19
CA ALA A 250 -3.50 -13.18 9.64
C ALA A 250 -2.08 -12.83 10.13
N SER A 251 -1.07 -12.97 9.27
CA SER A 251 0.30 -12.58 9.61
C SER A 251 0.49 -11.06 9.68
N VAL A 252 -0.35 -10.28 8.98
CA VAL A 252 -0.28 -8.81 8.97
C VAL A 252 -0.76 -8.26 10.31
N MET A 253 0.10 -7.46 10.95
CA MET A 253 -0.04 -6.98 12.33
C MET A 253 -0.54 -8.10 13.27
N PRO A 254 0.31 -9.10 13.57
CA PRO A 254 -0.14 -10.38 14.13
C PRO A 254 -0.74 -10.25 15.54
N ASN A 255 -0.40 -9.18 16.27
CA ASN A 255 -0.84 -8.96 17.64
C ASN A 255 -2.04 -8.00 17.76
N VAL A 256 -2.65 -7.60 16.64
CA VAL A 256 -3.88 -6.79 16.68
C VAL A 256 -5.00 -7.62 17.32
N LYS A 257 -5.54 -7.11 18.42
CA LYS A 257 -6.64 -7.71 19.19
C LYS A 257 -7.90 -6.87 19.14
N HIS A 258 -7.76 -5.55 18.98
CA HIS A 258 -8.88 -4.62 18.91
C HIS A 258 -8.88 -3.86 17.58
N LEU A 259 -9.94 -4.06 16.80
CA LEU A 259 -10.17 -3.33 15.55
C LEU A 259 -11.35 -2.38 15.75
N VAL A 260 -11.12 -1.07 15.55
CA VAL A 260 -12.16 -0.04 15.59
C VAL A 260 -12.42 0.44 14.16
N ILE A 261 -13.66 0.40 13.72
CA ILE A 261 -14.06 0.83 12.38
C ILE A 261 -15.13 1.90 12.51
N LYS A 262 -14.81 3.11 12.07
CA LYS A 262 -15.78 4.19 11.99
C LYS A 262 -16.39 4.20 10.59
N CYS A 263 -17.66 3.82 10.49
CA CYS A 263 -18.34 3.57 9.22
C CYS A 263 -18.62 4.86 8.44
N VAL A 264 -19.31 5.83 9.06
CA VAL A 264 -19.64 7.14 8.47
C VAL A 264 -19.49 8.22 9.54
N ASP A 265 -19.13 9.45 9.15
CA ASP A 265 -19.05 10.60 10.05
C ASP A 265 -20.41 10.99 10.67
N ASP A 266 -20.37 11.65 11.84
CA ASP A 266 -21.56 12.16 12.53
C ASP A 266 -22.17 13.35 11.75
N TRP A 267 -23.24 13.08 11.00
CA TRP A 267 -24.09 14.08 10.31
C TRP A 267 -25.00 14.83 11.32
N PRO A 268 -25.46 16.10 11.09
CA PRO A 268 -25.74 16.77 9.80
C PRO A 268 -25.12 18.15 9.49
N ILE A 269 -24.95 18.43 8.18
CA ILE A 269 -25.31 19.73 7.59
C ILE A 269 -26.81 19.67 7.30
N LEU A 270 -27.57 20.46 8.06
CA LEU A 270 -29.00 20.67 7.92
C LEU A 270 -29.26 21.53 6.68
N GLU A 271 -29.58 20.96 5.52
CA GLU A 271 -30.33 21.66 4.47
C GLU A 271 -30.79 20.69 3.37
N PHE A 272 -32.10 20.68 3.12
CA PHE A 272 -32.88 19.94 2.11
C PHE A 272 -33.32 18.48 2.43
N VAL A 273 -34.65 18.26 2.37
CA VAL A 273 -35.32 16.99 2.70
C VAL A 273 -35.30 16.01 1.53
N GLU A 274 -35.27 16.50 0.29
CA GLU A 274 -35.14 15.66 -0.92
C GLU A 274 -33.71 15.19 -1.17
N SER A 275 -32.70 16.00 -0.83
CA SER A 275 -31.31 15.55 -0.79
C SER A 275 -31.17 14.43 0.25
N ARG A 276 -31.80 14.54 1.42
CA ARG A 276 -31.73 13.53 2.50
C ARG A 276 -32.06 12.10 2.03
N LYS A 277 -33.13 11.86 1.26
CA LYS A 277 -33.50 10.49 0.83
C LYS A 277 -32.51 9.86 -0.16
N ARG A 278 -32.06 10.62 -1.17
CA ARG A 278 -31.05 10.14 -2.13
C ARG A 278 -29.72 9.89 -1.42
N HIS A 279 -29.32 10.78 -0.52
CA HIS A 279 -28.07 10.66 0.24
C HIS A 279 -28.11 9.50 1.25
N ILE A 280 -29.25 9.26 1.93
CA ILE A 280 -29.42 8.08 2.79
C ILE A 280 -29.20 6.79 2.00
N ARG A 281 -29.77 6.66 0.78
CA ARG A 281 -29.58 5.45 -0.05
C ARG A 281 -28.13 5.25 -0.48
N GLU A 282 -27.42 6.33 -0.81
CA GLU A 282 -26.00 6.26 -1.16
C GLU A 282 -25.15 5.85 0.05
N ARG A 283 -25.45 6.38 1.24
CA ARG A 283 -24.74 6.04 2.47
C ARG A 283 -25.09 4.66 3.01
N ASP A 284 -26.33 4.20 2.86
CA ASP A 284 -26.71 2.82 3.19
C ASP A 284 -25.88 1.83 2.38
N ARG A 285 -25.68 2.10 1.08
CA ARG A 285 -24.78 1.29 0.23
C ARG A 285 -23.33 1.35 0.71
N GLU A 286 -22.84 2.52 1.10
CA GLU A 286 -21.47 2.65 1.62
C GLU A 286 -21.28 1.90 2.94
N VAL A 287 -22.28 1.95 3.84
CA VAL A 287 -22.28 1.15 5.07
C VAL A 287 -22.29 -0.35 4.74
N ASP A 288 -23.12 -0.78 3.79
CA ASP A 288 -23.18 -2.17 3.35
C ASP A 288 -21.86 -2.64 2.74
N ASP A 289 -21.23 -1.82 1.89
CA ASP A 289 -19.91 -2.07 1.31
C ASP A 289 -18.82 -2.20 2.41
N VAL A 290 -18.86 -1.33 3.44
CA VAL A 290 -17.95 -1.41 4.60
C VAL A 290 -18.20 -2.71 5.35
N LEU A 291 -19.44 -3.00 5.74
CA LEU A 291 -19.78 -4.19 6.53
C LEU A 291 -19.44 -5.48 5.80
N THR A 292 -19.68 -5.55 4.49
CA THR A 292 -19.28 -6.67 3.63
C THR A 292 -17.77 -6.84 3.63
N ALA A 293 -17.02 -5.76 3.42
CA ALA A 293 -15.56 -5.82 3.43
C ALA A 293 -15.00 -6.23 4.81
N VAL A 294 -15.66 -5.81 5.90
CA VAL A 294 -15.33 -6.22 7.27
C VAL A 294 -15.58 -7.71 7.45
N TRP A 295 -16.76 -8.19 7.09
CA TRP A 295 -17.11 -9.60 7.19
C TRP A 295 -16.13 -10.48 6.40
N GLU A 296 -15.88 -10.17 5.12
CA GLU A 296 -14.93 -10.91 4.29
C GLU A 296 -13.53 -10.92 4.91
N THR A 297 -13.10 -9.78 5.46
CA THR A 297 -11.77 -9.64 6.06
C THR A 297 -11.64 -10.44 7.36
N MET A 298 -12.65 -10.37 8.23
CA MET A 298 -12.65 -11.11 9.48
C MET A 298 -12.73 -12.61 9.23
N HIS A 299 -13.54 -13.04 8.24
CA HIS A 299 -13.67 -14.44 7.87
C HIS A 299 -12.33 -15.02 7.38
N THR A 300 -11.69 -14.39 6.39
CA THR A 300 -10.38 -14.84 5.88
C THR A 300 -9.31 -14.82 6.97
N ARG A 301 -9.31 -13.80 7.84
CA ARG A 301 -8.33 -13.69 8.92
C ARG A 301 -8.52 -14.76 9.99
N ALA A 302 -9.77 -15.08 10.34
CA ALA A 302 -10.10 -16.14 11.29
C ALA A 302 -9.67 -17.51 10.77
N ASP A 303 -9.89 -17.80 9.48
CA ASP A 303 -9.41 -19.04 8.84
C ASP A 303 -7.89 -19.17 8.88
N GLY A 304 -7.17 -18.04 8.83
CA GLY A 304 -5.71 -17.96 9.01
C GLY A 304 -5.24 -18.00 10.47
N GLY A 305 -6.13 -18.16 11.45
CA GLY A 305 -5.82 -18.21 12.89
C GLY A 305 -5.66 -16.84 13.57
N GLY A 306 -5.92 -15.74 12.88
CA GLY A 306 -5.73 -14.36 13.37
C GLY A 306 -6.96 -13.76 14.06
N VAL A 307 -7.55 -14.47 15.02
CA VAL A 307 -8.81 -14.05 15.68
C VAL A 307 -8.64 -12.76 16.48
N LEU A 308 -9.56 -11.81 16.27
CA LEU A 308 -9.67 -10.58 17.05
C LEU A 308 -10.46 -10.80 18.34
N ASP A 309 -10.04 -10.13 19.41
CA ASP A 309 -10.75 -10.16 20.69
C ASP A 309 -11.95 -9.20 20.65
N VAL A 310 -11.79 -8.02 20.02
CA VAL A 310 -12.82 -6.98 19.94
C VAL A 310 -12.88 -6.36 18.54
N LEU A 311 -14.08 -6.35 17.94
CA LEU A 311 -14.44 -5.52 16.80
C LEU A 311 -15.39 -4.42 17.28
N GLU A 312 -15.00 -3.16 17.15
CA GLU A 312 -15.83 -2.01 17.50
C GLU A 312 -16.29 -1.26 16.26
N LEU A 313 -17.59 -1.04 16.13
CA LEU A 313 -18.22 -0.30 15.04
C LEU A 313 -18.72 1.05 15.58
N GLU A 314 -18.15 2.14 15.07
CA GLU A 314 -18.39 3.52 15.49
C GLU A 314 -18.99 4.40 14.37
N GLY A 315 -19.43 5.61 14.73
CA GLY A 315 -19.93 6.62 13.80
C GLY A 315 -21.43 6.48 13.56
N ARG A 316 -21.89 6.67 12.31
CA ARG A 316 -23.27 6.38 11.92
C ARG A 316 -23.36 5.19 10.97
N CYS A 317 -24.03 4.11 11.38
CA CYS A 317 -24.34 2.98 10.49
C CYS A 317 -25.57 2.21 10.98
N CYS A 318 -26.44 1.81 10.04
CA CYS A 318 -27.47 0.82 10.31
C CYS A 318 -26.88 -0.57 10.07
N ILE A 319 -26.72 -1.36 11.14
CA ILE A 319 -26.15 -2.72 11.05
C ILE A 319 -27.30 -3.73 11.13
N PRO A 320 -27.53 -4.54 10.08
CA PRO A 320 -28.51 -5.61 10.13
C PRO A 320 -28.14 -6.68 11.17
N GLU A 321 -29.14 -7.30 11.80
CA GLU A 321 -28.93 -8.32 12.84
C GLU A 321 -28.09 -9.50 12.34
N ASP A 322 -28.37 -9.99 11.13
CA ASP A 322 -27.64 -11.10 10.51
C ASP A 322 -26.14 -10.79 10.33
N HIS A 323 -25.80 -9.54 9.99
CA HIS A 323 -24.41 -9.12 9.87
C HIS A 323 -23.72 -9.08 11.23
N ALA A 324 -24.38 -8.56 12.26
CA ALA A 324 -23.82 -8.50 13.59
C ALA A 324 -23.61 -9.90 14.18
N ARG A 325 -24.60 -10.80 14.05
CA ARG A 325 -24.48 -12.20 14.45
C ARG A 325 -23.37 -12.92 13.68
N GLY A 326 -23.29 -12.70 12.37
CA GLY A 326 -22.23 -13.25 11.52
C GLY A 326 -20.83 -12.75 11.90
N LEU A 327 -20.69 -11.50 12.36
CA LEU A 327 -19.43 -10.98 12.87
C LEU A 327 -19.09 -11.56 14.26
N GLN A 328 -20.09 -11.72 15.13
CA GLN A 328 -19.92 -12.30 16.47
C GLN A 328 -19.42 -13.75 16.46
N THR A 329 -19.66 -14.52 15.39
CA THR A 329 -19.09 -15.87 15.27
C THR A 329 -17.61 -15.87 14.86
N LEU A 330 -17.10 -14.75 14.34
CA LEU A 330 -15.73 -14.60 13.80
C LEU A 330 -14.77 -13.88 14.74
N VAL A 331 -15.28 -13.10 15.70
CA VAL A 331 -14.49 -12.34 16.67
C VAL A 331 -14.97 -12.61 18.10
N GLY A 332 -14.10 -12.42 19.10
CA GLY A 332 -14.46 -12.66 20.50
C GLY A 332 -15.63 -11.81 20.99
N ARG A 333 -15.71 -10.55 20.56
CA ARG A 333 -16.78 -9.61 20.91
C ARG A 333 -16.98 -8.56 19.83
N VAL A 334 -18.24 -8.31 19.46
CA VAL A 334 -18.63 -7.15 18.65
C VAL A 334 -19.21 -6.07 19.56
N MET A 335 -18.64 -4.87 19.52
CA MET A 335 -19.13 -3.68 20.21
C MET A 335 -19.72 -2.71 19.19
N VAL A 336 -21.00 -2.39 19.31
CA VAL A 336 -21.67 -1.42 18.44
C VAL A 336 -21.88 -0.14 19.24
N THR A 337 -21.05 0.86 18.98
CA THR A 337 -21.19 2.23 19.53
C THR A 337 -21.72 3.20 18.48
N ALA A 338 -21.89 2.74 17.25
CA ALA A 338 -22.46 3.51 16.15
C ALA A 338 -23.94 3.85 16.35
N ARG A 339 -24.33 5.04 15.88
CA ARG A 339 -25.71 5.52 15.85
C ARG A 339 -26.38 5.14 14.53
N CYS A 340 -27.70 5.05 14.54
CA CYS A 340 -28.49 4.84 13.33
C CYS A 340 -28.28 6.01 12.33
N ILE A 341 -28.10 5.68 11.04
CA ILE A 341 -27.97 6.71 9.99
C ILE A 341 -29.34 7.20 9.50
N ARG A 342 -30.38 6.36 9.65
CA ARG A 342 -31.74 6.62 9.16
C ARG A 342 -32.62 7.36 10.17
N SER A 343 -32.35 7.21 11.47
CA SER A 343 -33.09 7.84 12.58
C SER A 343 -32.12 8.23 13.70
N ASP A 344 -32.52 9.18 14.53
CA ASP A 344 -31.78 9.53 15.75
C ASP A 344 -32.00 8.50 16.88
N SER A 345 -33.04 7.67 16.78
CA SER A 345 -33.28 6.51 17.64
C SER A 345 -33.13 5.20 16.88
N ALA A 346 -32.40 4.24 17.44
CA ALA A 346 -32.28 2.88 16.89
C ALA A 346 -33.63 2.12 16.92
N SER A 347 -34.53 2.45 17.86
CA SER A 347 -35.85 1.82 18.00
C SER A 347 -36.74 1.99 16.77
N ASP A 348 -36.52 3.08 16.03
CA ASP A 348 -37.40 3.51 14.94
C ASP A 348 -36.89 3.04 13.58
N CYS A 349 -35.85 2.21 13.56
CA CYS A 349 -35.25 1.70 12.34
C CYS A 349 -35.36 0.18 12.28
N ASP A 350 -36.08 -0.31 11.28
CA ASP A 350 -36.29 -1.75 11.03
C ASP A 350 -34.99 -2.56 10.86
N ILE A 351 -33.85 -1.90 10.61
CA ILE A 351 -32.55 -2.57 10.46
C ILE A 351 -31.81 -2.73 11.79
N CYS A 352 -31.85 -1.73 12.67
CA CYS A 352 -31.05 -1.71 13.89
C CYS A 352 -31.86 -1.73 15.20
N SER A 353 -33.19 -1.88 15.13
CA SER A 353 -34.07 -2.00 16.29
C SER A 353 -33.67 -3.13 17.26
N TRP A 354 -33.03 -4.19 16.74
CA TRP A 354 -32.50 -5.30 17.53
C TRP A 354 -31.35 -4.90 18.48
N THR A 355 -30.66 -3.78 18.24
CA THR A 355 -29.50 -3.34 19.07
C THR A 355 -29.90 -2.84 20.46
N LEU A 356 -31.20 -2.71 20.73
CA LEU A 356 -31.78 -2.27 22.00
C LEU A 356 -32.37 -3.42 22.84
N ALA A 357 -32.40 -4.64 22.30
CA ALA A 357 -32.83 -5.87 22.98
C ALA A 357 -31.62 -6.60 23.58
#